data_AF-A0A7V9NJH4-F1
#
_entry.id   AF-A0A7V9NJH4-F1
#
_cell.length_a   1.000
_cell.length_b   1.000
_cell.length_c   1.000
_cell.angle_alpha   90.00
_cell.angle_beta   90.00
_cell.angle_gamma   90.00
#
_symmetry.space_group_name_H-M   'P 1'
#
loop_
_entity.id
_entity.type
_entity.pdbx_description
1 polymer ?
#
loop_
_entity_poly.entity_id
_entity_poly.type
_entity_poly.pdbx_seq_one_letter_code
_entity_poly.pdbx_strand_id
1 'polypeptide(L)'
;SAARSFLGGLREDDESMLIAIGSRTEVLVPLSRDRAPQYSALASLDAFGSTALYDAIIASIAAVQPARGRRALVLLSDGSDRYSEASSTDALERARASDVLIYPIAIGRDRPAVFAELATLTGGRSVHLKDTRRLPETLRSIVLELRSQYLIGYTPEVPLTPGSREWRSISVSVEKRGLTVRARDGYQVN
;
A
#
# COMPACT_ATOMS: atom_id res chain seq x y z
N SER A 1 -20.34 -0.84 -5.04
CA SER A 1 -19.15 -0.21 -5.65
C SER A 1 -17.95 -1.15 -5.55
N ALA A 2 -16.89 -0.92 -6.34
CA ALA A 2 -15.70 -1.76 -6.37
C ALA A 2 -15.02 -1.90 -4.99
N ALA A 3 -14.94 -0.80 -4.22
CA ALA A 3 -14.39 -0.78 -2.86
C ALA A 3 -15.21 -1.62 -1.88
N ARG A 4 -16.56 -1.64 -1.98
CA ARG A 4 -17.39 -2.53 -1.15
C ARG A 4 -17.11 -4.00 -1.45
N SER A 5 -16.97 -4.38 -2.72
CA SER A 5 -16.61 -5.75 -3.10
C SER A 5 -15.19 -6.13 -2.64
N PHE A 6 -14.25 -5.18 -2.60
CA PHE A 6 -12.92 -5.38 -2.02
C PHE A 6 -13.01 -5.72 -0.53
N LEU A 7 -13.72 -4.92 0.26
CA LEU A 7 -13.88 -5.15 1.70
C LEU A 7 -14.57 -6.50 1.99
N GLY A 8 -15.61 -6.84 1.22
CA GLY A 8 -16.27 -8.15 1.34
C GLY A 8 -15.41 -9.33 0.84
N GLY A 9 -14.30 -9.07 0.15
CA GLY A 9 -13.32 -10.05 -0.24
C GLY A 9 -12.23 -10.28 0.82
N LEU A 10 -12.16 -9.51 1.89
CA LEU A 10 -11.20 -9.76 2.97
C LEU A 10 -11.65 -10.93 3.85
N ARG A 11 -10.73 -11.55 4.60
CA ARG A 11 -11.05 -12.63 5.54
C ARG A 11 -11.74 -12.05 6.79
N GLU A 12 -12.42 -12.89 7.55
CA GLU A 12 -13.14 -12.47 8.77
C GLU A 12 -12.20 -11.88 9.84
N ASP A 13 -10.97 -12.39 9.93
CA ASP A 13 -9.94 -11.86 10.85
C ASP A 13 -9.17 -10.66 10.30
N ASP A 14 -9.32 -10.32 9.01
CA ASP A 14 -8.65 -9.15 8.44
C ASP A 14 -9.33 -7.89 8.99
N GLU A 15 -8.52 -6.92 9.38
CA GLU A 15 -8.99 -5.60 9.77
C GLU A 15 -8.87 -4.63 8.58
N SER A 16 -9.74 -3.62 8.54
CA SER A 16 -9.64 -2.55 7.55
C SER A 16 -9.90 -1.19 8.16
N MET A 17 -9.14 -0.22 7.68
CA MET A 17 -9.35 1.19 7.95
C MET A 17 -9.65 1.91 6.63
N LEU A 18 -10.37 3.03 6.72
CA LEU A 18 -10.65 3.89 5.57
C LEU A 18 -10.08 5.28 5.84
N ILE A 19 -9.25 5.75 4.92
CA ILE A 19 -8.61 7.05 4.97
C ILE A 19 -9.01 7.83 3.72
N ALA A 20 -9.49 9.06 3.91
CA ALA A 20 -9.74 10.01 2.84
C ALA A 20 -8.52 10.89 2.61
N ILE A 21 -8.25 11.19 1.34
CA ILE A 21 -7.16 12.06 0.91
C ILE A 21 -7.78 13.31 0.30
N GLY A 22 -7.51 14.45 0.93
CA GLY A 22 -7.86 15.78 0.44
C GLY A 22 -6.72 16.76 0.65
N SER A 23 -7.05 18.01 0.98
CA SER A 23 -6.07 18.99 1.48
C SER A 23 -5.45 18.59 2.81
N ARG A 24 -6.10 17.64 3.51
CA ARG A 24 -5.60 16.95 4.70
C ARG A 24 -5.91 15.46 4.55
N THR A 25 -5.23 14.66 5.37
CA THR A 25 -5.49 13.23 5.49
C THR A 25 -6.42 12.99 6.67
N GLU A 26 -7.52 12.28 6.44
CA GLU A 26 -8.52 12.01 7.48
C GLU A 26 -8.81 10.52 7.59
N VAL A 27 -8.71 9.96 8.79
CA VAL A 27 -9.15 8.59 9.07
C VAL A 27 -10.66 8.59 9.27
N LEU A 28 -11.40 8.26 8.21
CA LEU A 28 -12.87 8.20 8.26
C LEU A 28 -13.37 7.05 9.13
N VAL A 29 -12.66 5.91 9.07
CA VAL A 29 -12.98 4.73 9.88
C VAL A 29 -11.68 4.13 10.37
N PRO A 30 -11.50 3.98 11.70
CA PRO A 30 -10.31 3.35 12.26
C PRO A 30 -10.25 1.87 11.90
N LEU A 31 -9.09 1.26 12.14
CA LEU A 31 -8.86 -0.14 11.87
C LEU A 31 -9.84 -1.01 12.70
N SER A 32 -10.64 -1.82 12.02
CA SER A 32 -11.62 -2.70 12.66
C SER A 32 -11.94 -3.90 11.77
N ARG A 33 -12.41 -4.98 12.40
CA ARG A 33 -13.00 -6.15 11.74
C ARG A 33 -14.46 -5.91 11.34
N ASP A 34 -15.19 -5.09 12.10
CA ASP A 34 -16.55 -4.68 11.73
C ASP A 34 -16.45 -3.88 10.44
N ARG A 35 -17.26 -4.27 9.44
CA ARG A 35 -17.28 -3.70 8.08
C ARG A 35 -18.42 -2.73 7.85
N ALA A 36 -19.41 -2.69 8.75
CA ALA A 36 -20.57 -1.83 8.58
C ALA A 36 -20.19 -0.33 8.52
N PRO A 37 -19.32 0.19 9.42
CA PRO A 37 -18.88 1.59 9.34
C PRO A 37 -18.15 1.93 8.04
N GLN A 38 -17.31 1.03 7.54
CA GLN A 38 -16.55 1.22 6.29
C GLN A 38 -17.48 1.22 5.08
N TYR A 39 -18.48 0.35 5.05
CA TYR A 39 -19.48 0.35 3.99
C TYR A 39 -20.31 1.63 3.95
N SER A 40 -20.65 2.18 5.11
CA SER A 40 -21.36 3.47 5.23
C SER A 40 -20.47 4.63 4.78
N ALA A 41 -19.23 4.70 5.29
CA ALA A 41 -18.29 5.77 4.93
C ALA A 41 -17.93 5.75 3.44
N LEU A 42 -17.77 4.57 2.82
CA LEU A 42 -17.55 4.45 1.38
C LEU A 42 -18.73 4.94 0.54
N ALA A 43 -19.96 4.90 1.07
CA ALA A 43 -21.15 5.36 0.36
C ALA A 43 -21.32 6.88 0.43
N SER A 44 -20.72 7.53 1.42
CA SER A 44 -20.76 8.99 1.64
C SER A 44 -19.48 9.71 1.20
N LEU A 45 -18.53 9.01 0.58
CA LEU A 45 -17.28 9.59 0.10
C LEU A 45 -17.54 10.43 -1.15
N ASP A 46 -17.41 11.74 -1.01
CA ASP A 46 -17.39 12.68 -2.12
C ASP A 46 -15.96 13.11 -2.43
N ALA A 47 -15.56 13.03 -3.70
CA ALA A 47 -14.27 13.52 -4.14
C ALA A 47 -14.34 15.05 -4.25
N PHE A 48 -13.68 15.77 -3.34
CA PHE A 48 -13.58 17.22 -3.42
C PHE A 48 -12.25 17.74 -2.85
N GLY A 49 -11.79 18.86 -3.42
CA GLY A 49 -10.65 19.60 -2.91
C GLY A 49 -9.34 19.23 -3.60
N SER A 50 -8.25 19.51 -2.89
CA SER A 50 -6.90 19.25 -3.35
C SER A 50 -6.33 17.93 -2.84
N THR A 51 -5.11 17.57 -3.25
CA THR A 51 -4.49 16.30 -2.88
C THR A 51 -3.11 16.55 -2.27
N ALA A 52 -2.96 16.29 -0.96
CA ALA A 52 -1.68 16.16 -0.27
C ALA A 52 -1.27 14.67 -0.22
N LEU A 53 -0.86 14.14 -1.36
CA LEU A 53 -0.64 12.72 -1.61
C LEU A 53 0.50 12.13 -0.77
N TYR A 54 1.64 12.82 -0.71
CA TYR A 54 2.82 12.32 0.01
C TYR A 54 2.60 12.32 1.51
N ASP A 55 2.00 13.39 2.04
CA ASP A 55 1.57 13.46 3.44
C ASP A 55 0.58 12.34 3.77
N ALA A 56 -0.38 12.06 2.87
CA ALA A 56 -1.34 10.99 3.04
C ALA A 56 -0.72 9.60 3.05
N ILE A 57 0.28 9.35 2.20
CA ILE A 57 1.02 8.08 2.21
C ILE A 57 1.73 7.91 3.56
N ILE A 58 2.46 8.93 4.01
CA ILE A 58 3.21 8.92 5.28
C ILE A 58 2.26 8.70 6.46
N ALA A 59 1.15 9.43 6.51
CA ALA A 59 0.14 9.31 7.55
C ALA A 59 -0.55 7.95 7.54
N SER A 60 -0.86 7.40 6.35
CA SER A 60 -1.50 6.08 6.22
C SER A 60 -0.57 4.96 6.70
N ILE A 61 0.73 5.04 6.36
CA ILE A 61 1.75 4.11 6.88
C ILE A 61 1.80 4.23 8.41
N ALA A 62 1.84 5.44 8.95
CA ALA A 62 1.86 5.67 10.39
C ALA A 62 0.64 5.06 11.11
N ALA A 63 -0.54 5.23 10.52
CA ALA A 63 -1.80 4.82 11.15
C ALA A 63 -1.97 3.29 11.17
N VAL A 64 -1.44 2.57 10.16
CA VAL A 64 -1.49 1.10 10.12
C VAL A 64 -0.31 0.43 10.84
N GLN A 65 0.80 1.13 11.06
CA GLN A 65 2.02 0.57 11.66
C GLN A 65 1.80 -0.16 13.00
N PRO A 66 0.93 0.29 13.91
CA PRO A 66 0.68 -0.41 15.19
C PRO A 66 -0.07 -1.74 15.04
N ALA A 67 -0.74 -1.99 13.90
CA ALA A 67 -1.53 -3.19 13.67
C ALA A 67 -0.65 -4.44 13.68
N ARG A 68 -1.14 -5.58 14.16
CA ARG A 68 -0.35 -6.83 14.17
C ARG A 68 -0.47 -7.55 12.82
N GLY A 69 0.53 -8.36 12.51
CA GLY A 69 0.52 -9.19 11.30
C GLY A 69 0.88 -8.41 10.04
N ARG A 70 0.44 -8.93 8.89
CA ARG A 70 0.77 -8.35 7.57
C ARG A 70 -0.03 -7.08 7.34
N ARG A 71 0.65 -6.02 6.91
CA ARG A 71 0.06 -4.70 6.67
C ARG A 71 0.12 -4.37 5.19
N ALA A 72 -0.97 -3.84 4.66
CA ALA A 72 -1.03 -3.40 3.28
C ALA A 72 -1.83 -2.10 3.14
N LEU A 73 -1.36 -1.23 2.25
CA LEU A 73 -2.02 0.00 1.83
C LEU A 73 -2.47 -0.16 0.37
N VAL A 74 -3.77 -0.03 0.12
CA VAL A 74 -4.32 0.10 -1.24
C VAL A 74 -4.60 1.57 -1.48
N LEU A 75 -3.75 2.21 -2.29
CA LEU A 75 -3.81 3.64 -2.56
C LEU A 75 -4.53 3.88 -3.90
N LEU A 76 -5.58 4.69 -3.90
CA LEU A 76 -6.32 5.05 -5.12
C LEU A 76 -6.22 6.56 -5.34
N SER A 77 -5.58 7.00 -6.41
CA SER A 77 -5.35 8.43 -6.69
C SER A 77 -4.97 8.64 -8.17
N ASP A 78 -5.11 9.84 -8.69
CA ASP A 78 -4.55 10.24 -9.98
C ASP A 78 -3.04 10.53 -9.92
N GLY A 79 -2.48 10.57 -8.70
CA GLY A 79 -1.07 10.79 -8.42
C GLY A 79 -0.61 12.24 -8.51
N SER A 80 -1.54 13.18 -8.69
CA SER A 80 -1.22 14.60 -8.66
C SER A 80 -1.09 15.06 -7.21
N ASP A 81 0.11 15.40 -6.79
CA ASP A 81 0.34 16.10 -5.52
C ASP A 81 0.29 17.62 -5.72
N ARG A 82 -0.39 18.34 -4.83
CA ARG A 82 -0.52 19.81 -4.93
C ARG A 82 -0.26 20.57 -3.63
N TYR A 83 -0.33 19.90 -2.48
CA TYR A 83 -0.28 20.55 -1.17
C TYR A 83 0.48 19.74 -0.12
N SER A 84 1.23 18.70 -0.51
CA SER A 84 2.05 18.02 0.50
C SER A 84 3.15 18.94 1.00
N GLU A 85 3.37 18.93 2.31
CA GLU A 85 4.60 19.46 2.90
C GLU A 85 5.77 18.49 2.63
N ALA A 86 5.50 17.19 2.67
CA ALA A 86 6.46 16.16 2.33
C ALA A 86 6.72 16.05 0.83
N SER A 87 7.94 15.66 0.48
CA SER A 87 8.32 15.30 -0.88
C SER A 87 7.99 13.84 -1.23
N SER A 88 8.07 13.49 -2.51
CA SER A 88 8.02 12.09 -2.93
C SER A 88 9.12 11.25 -2.29
N THR A 89 10.32 11.82 -2.12
CA THR A 89 11.45 11.16 -1.45
C THR A 89 11.11 10.80 -0.01
N ASP A 90 10.49 11.72 0.75
CA ASP A 90 10.09 11.45 2.14
C ASP A 90 9.08 10.30 2.23
N ALA A 91 8.12 10.26 1.30
CA ALA A 91 7.15 9.16 1.22
C ALA A 91 7.81 7.82 0.87
N LEU A 92 8.79 7.82 -0.03
CA LEU A 92 9.56 6.63 -0.41
C LEU A 92 10.44 6.14 0.74
N GLU A 93 11.11 7.04 1.46
CA GLU A 93 11.91 6.72 2.64
C GLU A 93 11.03 6.14 3.75
N ARG A 94 9.86 6.74 3.99
CA ARG A 94 8.89 6.22 4.95
C ARG A 94 8.38 4.83 4.57
N ALA A 95 8.08 4.60 3.30
CA ALA A 95 7.67 3.28 2.80
C ALA A 95 8.80 2.26 2.97
N ARG A 96 10.03 2.63 2.63
CA ARG A 96 11.24 1.79 2.75
C ARG A 96 11.52 1.36 4.19
N ALA A 97 11.36 2.27 5.15
CA ALA A 97 11.55 2.02 6.57
C ALA A 97 10.41 1.21 7.21
N SER A 98 9.29 1.05 6.50
CA SER A 98 8.14 0.26 6.94
C SER A 98 8.20 -1.19 6.43
N ASP A 99 7.28 -2.00 6.93
CA ASP A 99 6.96 -3.33 6.43
C ASP A 99 5.53 -3.38 5.86
N VAL A 100 5.01 -2.23 5.42
CA VAL A 100 3.70 -2.09 4.80
C VAL A 100 3.83 -2.31 3.29
N LEU A 101 3.09 -3.28 2.75
CA LEU A 101 2.98 -3.49 1.30
C LEU A 101 2.13 -2.39 0.69
N ILE A 102 2.58 -1.73 -0.38
CA ILE A 102 1.82 -0.65 -1.00
C ILE A 102 1.37 -1.08 -2.40
N TYR A 103 0.06 -0.94 -2.64
CA TYR A 103 -0.60 -1.22 -3.92
C TYR A 103 -1.20 0.07 -4.49
N PRO A 104 -0.39 0.93 -5.16
CA PRO A 104 -0.92 2.13 -5.79
C PRO A 104 -1.73 1.78 -7.04
N ILE A 105 -2.90 2.37 -7.16
CA ILE A 105 -3.79 2.29 -8.30
C ILE A 105 -3.94 3.72 -8.83
N ALA A 106 -3.18 4.03 -9.88
CA ALA A 106 -3.30 5.28 -10.61
C ALA A 106 -4.60 5.30 -11.40
N ILE A 107 -5.45 6.32 -11.23
CA ILE A 107 -6.63 6.55 -12.05
C ILE A 107 -6.37 7.72 -13.00
N GLY A 108 -6.74 7.57 -14.26
CA GLY A 108 -6.72 8.66 -15.23
C GLY A 108 -5.61 8.49 -16.25
N ARG A 109 -5.07 9.61 -16.76
CA ARG A 109 -4.17 9.60 -17.92
C ARG A 109 -2.74 9.24 -17.55
N ASP A 110 -2.29 9.72 -16.41
CA ASP A 110 -0.88 9.69 -16.04
C ASP A 110 -0.53 8.46 -15.20
N ARG A 111 0.72 8.04 -15.31
CA ARG A 111 1.30 6.96 -14.50
C ARG A 111 2.44 7.55 -13.66
N PRO A 112 2.15 7.93 -12.40
CA PRO A 112 3.16 8.54 -11.53
C PRO A 112 4.33 7.57 -11.31
N ALA A 113 5.56 8.04 -11.50
CA ALA A 113 6.77 7.23 -11.30
C ALA A 113 6.87 6.73 -9.85
N VAL A 114 6.54 7.60 -8.89
CA VAL A 114 6.53 7.31 -7.45
C VAL A 114 5.64 6.10 -7.09
N PHE A 115 4.57 5.84 -7.86
CA PHE A 115 3.72 4.67 -7.62
C PHE A 115 4.42 3.35 -7.98
N ALA A 116 5.21 3.35 -9.04
CA ALA A 116 6.01 2.17 -9.39
C ALA A 116 7.11 1.95 -8.34
N GLU A 117 7.77 3.02 -7.90
CA GLU A 117 8.83 2.97 -6.89
C GLU A 117 8.32 2.47 -5.53
N LEU A 118 7.17 2.99 -5.05
CA LEU A 118 6.53 2.51 -3.81
C LEU A 118 6.20 1.03 -3.88
N ALA A 119 5.64 0.57 -5.00
CA ALA A 119 5.29 -0.83 -5.18
C ALA A 119 6.54 -1.74 -5.17
N THR A 120 7.60 -1.33 -5.88
CA THR A 120 8.88 -2.07 -5.92
C THR A 120 9.54 -2.12 -4.55
N LEU A 121 9.70 -0.98 -3.87
CA LEU A 121 10.35 -0.91 -2.56
C LEU A 121 9.66 -1.77 -1.51
N THR A 122 8.34 -1.84 -1.57
CA THR A 122 7.54 -2.56 -0.57
C THR A 122 7.20 -4.00 -0.98
N GLY A 123 7.45 -4.40 -2.23
CA GLY A 123 7.04 -5.71 -2.75
C GLY A 123 5.54 -5.81 -3.10
N GLY A 124 4.85 -4.68 -3.22
CA GLY A 124 3.47 -4.59 -3.69
C GLY A 124 3.37 -4.54 -5.22
N ARG A 125 2.28 -3.93 -5.72
CA ARG A 125 2.04 -3.79 -7.16
C ARG A 125 1.36 -2.47 -7.51
N SER A 126 1.98 -1.74 -8.44
CA SER A 126 1.38 -0.58 -9.07
C SER A 126 0.49 -0.97 -10.25
N VAL A 127 -0.71 -0.39 -10.31
CA VAL A 127 -1.67 -0.57 -11.41
C VAL A 127 -2.05 0.79 -11.95
N HIS A 128 -2.18 0.92 -13.27
CA HIS A 128 -2.69 2.12 -13.91
C HIS A 128 -4.00 1.82 -14.62
N LEU A 129 -5.06 2.52 -14.23
CA LEU A 129 -6.41 2.38 -14.75
C LEU A 129 -6.80 3.63 -15.54
N LYS A 130 -6.79 3.51 -16.87
CA LYS A 130 -7.38 4.50 -17.78
C LYS A 130 -8.92 4.46 -17.77
N ASP A 131 -9.48 3.34 -17.31
CA ASP A 131 -10.93 3.09 -17.25
C ASP A 131 -11.29 2.52 -15.88
N THR A 132 -12.09 3.24 -15.11
CA THR A 132 -12.51 2.87 -13.75
C THR A 132 -13.44 1.66 -13.72
N ARG A 133 -14.04 1.26 -14.85
CA ARG A 133 -14.82 0.01 -14.95
C ARG A 133 -13.98 -1.22 -14.64
N ARG A 134 -12.65 -1.11 -14.74
CA ARG A 134 -11.67 -2.16 -14.44
C ARG A 134 -11.24 -2.23 -12.97
N LEU A 135 -11.67 -1.26 -12.16
CA LEU A 135 -11.33 -1.21 -10.73
C LEU A 135 -11.81 -2.45 -9.96
N PRO A 136 -13.03 -3.00 -10.18
CA PRO A 136 -13.47 -4.22 -9.50
C PRO A 136 -12.54 -5.41 -9.73
N GLU A 137 -12.11 -5.69 -10.96
CA GLU A 137 -11.20 -6.81 -11.23
C GLU A 137 -9.81 -6.58 -10.62
N THR A 138 -9.36 -5.33 -10.61
CA THR A 138 -8.07 -4.93 -10.05
C THR A 138 -8.05 -5.15 -8.55
N LEU A 139 -9.06 -4.65 -7.84
CA LEU A 139 -9.20 -4.84 -6.40
C LEU A 139 -9.35 -6.32 -6.04
N ARG A 140 -10.12 -7.10 -6.81
CA ARG A 140 -10.23 -8.56 -6.61
C ARG A 140 -8.86 -9.24 -6.75
N SER A 141 -8.06 -8.86 -7.74
CA SER A 141 -6.71 -9.41 -7.91
C SER A 141 -5.80 -9.10 -6.72
N ILE A 142 -5.91 -7.90 -6.14
CA ILE A 142 -5.14 -7.50 -4.95
C ILE A 142 -5.59 -8.32 -3.73
N VAL A 143 -6.88 -8.52 -3.52
CA VAL A 143 -7.39 -9.40 -2.45
C VAL A 143 -6.80 -10.81 -2.56
N LEU A 144 -6.78 -11.39 -3.76
CA LEU A 144 -6.18 -12.71 -3.99
C LEU A 144 -4.68 -12.70 -3.67
N GLU A 145 -3.97 -11.64 -4.06
CA GLU A 145 -2.54 -11.46 -3.77
C GLU A 145 -2.27 -11.37 -2.26
N LEU A 146 -3.07 -10.58 -1.51
CA LEU A 146 -2.98 -10.47 -0.05
C LEU A 146 -3.24 -11.81 0.66
N ARG A 147 -4.05 -12.69 0.06
CA ARG A 147 -4.32 -14.03 0.57
C ARG A 147 -3.19 -15.03 0.31
N SER A 148 -2.38 -14.80 -0.72
CA SER A 148 -1.40 -15.75 -1.27
C SER A 148 0.07 -15.32 -1.07
N GLN A 149 0.37 -14.71 0.08
CA GLN A 149 1.76 -14.32 0.42
C GLN A 149 2.44 -15.36 1.30
N TYR A 150 3.70 -15.63 1.00
CA TYR A 150 4.58 -16.46 1.82
C TYR A 150 5.42 -15.55 2.72
N LEU A 151 5.60 -15.95 3.98
CA LEU A 151 6.61 -15.38 4.86
C LEU A 151 7.86 -16.26 4.75
N ILE A 152 8.96 -15.67 4.29
CA ILE A 152 10.25 -16.35 4.17
C ILE A 152 11.19 -15.71 5.20
N GLY A 153 11.62 -16.52 6.18
CA GLY A 153 12.70 -16.16 7.09
C GLY A 153 14.03 -16.63 6.54
N TYR A 154 15.06 -15.79 6.64
CA TYR A 154 16.43 -16.16 6.30
C TYR A 154 17.39 -15.51 7.29
N THR A 155 18.58 -16.10 7.45
CA THR A 155 19.68 -15.52 8.23
C THR A 155 20.68 -14.91 7.25
N PRO A 156 21.00 -13.60 7.36
CA PRO A 156 21.98 -12.99 6.47
C PRO A 156 23.38 -13.59 6.71
N GLU A 157 24.14 -13.82 5.64
CA GLU A 157 25.51 -14.34 5.72
C GLU A 157 26.45 -13.36 6.43
N VAL A 158 26.26 -12.05 6.20
CA VAL A 158 26.97 -10.99 6.90
C VAL A 158 26.14 -10.57 8.12
N PRO A 159 26.67 -10.68 9.34
CA PRO A 159 25.97 -10.24 10.55
C PRO A 159 25.53 -8.79 10.46
N LEU A 160 24.34 -8.50 10.99
CA LEU A 160 23.80 -7.15 11.06
C LEU A 160 24.53 -6.37 12.17
N THR A 161 24.95 -5.15 11.86
CA THR A 161 25.45 -4.20 12.86
C THR A 161 24.29 -3.34 13.35
N PRO A 162 23.84 -3.50 14.62
CA PRO A 162 22.72 -2.70 15.15
C PRO A 162 23.00 -1.20 15.05
N GLY A 163 22.01 -0.41 14.65
CA GLY A 163 22.14 1.04 14.52
C GLY A 163 22.94 1.53 13.29
N SER A 164 23.43 0.64 12.42
CA SER A 164 24.24 1.04 11.26
C SER A 164 23.47 1.77 10.17
N ARG A 165 22.13 1.67 10.16
CA ARG A 165 21.24 2.24 9.12
C ARG A 165 21.60 1.81 7.70
N GLU A 166 22.33 0.71 7.54
CA GLU A 166 22.73 0.20 6.23
C GLU A 166 21.52 -0.41 5.49
N TRP A 167 21.54 -0.33 4.16
CA TRP A 167 20.57 -1.01 3.30
C TRP A 167 21.07 -2.40 2.92
N ARG A 168 20.23 -3.41 3.12
CA ARG A 168 20.47 -4.79 2.71
C ARG A 168 19.50 -5.18 1.62
N SER A 169 20.00 -5.41 0.41
CA SER A 169 19.18 -5.89 -0.70
C SER A 169 18.77 -7.34 -0.50
N ILE A 170 17.57 -7.69 -0.99
CA ILE A 170 17.05 -9.04 -1.03
C ILE A 170 16.65 -9.34 -2.47
N SER A 171 16.95 -10.55 -2.93
CA SER A 171 16.42 -11.11 -4.17
C SER A 171 15.80 -12.46 -3.88
N VAL A 172 14.61 -12.70 -4.42
CA VAL A 172 13.89 -13.98 -4.28
C VAL A 172 13.69 -14.57 -5.66
N SER A 173 14.15 -15.80 -5.85
CA SER A 173 13.95 -16.58 -7.07
C SER A 173 13.20 -17.87 -6.76
N VAL A 174 12.45 -18.38 -7.74
CA VAL A 174 11.75 -19.66 -7.66
C VAL A 174 12.11 -20.51 -8.87
N GLU A 175 12.28 -21.82 -8.66
CA GLU A 175 12.69 -22.74 -9.74
C GLU A 175 11.58 -22.97 -10.77
N LYS A 176 10.31 -22.91 -10.33
CA LYS A 176 9.16 -23.15 -11.19
C LYS A 176 9.00 -22.02 -12.23
N ARG A 177 9.06 -22.40 -13.51
CA ARG A 177 8.84 -21.48 -14.64
C ARG A 177 7.40 -20.97 -14.69
N GLY A 178 7.21 -19.77 -15.26
CA GLY A 178 5.90 -19.14 -15.46
C GLY A 178 5.33 -18.47 -14.22
N LEU A 179 6.10 -18.37 -13.13
CA LEU A 179 5.73 -17.61 -11.94
C LEU A 179 6.35 -16.21 -11.97
N THR A 180 5.62 -15.23 -11.44
CA THR A 180 6.14 -13.90 -11.14
C THR A 180 6.38 -13.80 -9.64
N VAL A 181 7.63 -13.62 -9.24
CA VAL A 181 7.99 -13.36 -7.84
C VAL A 181 7.85 -11.87 -7.57
N ARG A 182 7.25 -11.53 -6.42
CA ARG A 182 7.28 -10.18 -5.86
C ARG A 182 7.77 -10.28 -4.43
N ALA A 183 8.77 -9.47 -4.10
CA ALA A 183 9.33 -9.34 -2.78
C ALA A 183 9.81 -7.89 -2.62
N ARG A 184 10.00 -7.46 -1.38
CA ARG A 184 10.71 -6.21 -1.10
C ARG A 184 12.14 -6.29 -1.66
N ASP A 185 12.64 -5.22 -2.26
CA ASP A 185 14.01 -5.14 -2.79
C ASP A 185 15.10 -5.18 -1.70
N GLY A 186 14.71 -5.01 -0.44
CA GLY A 186 15.62 -5.02 0.70
C GLY A 186 15.02 -4.39 1.94
N TYR A 187 15.82 -4.27 2.99
CA TYR A 187 15.47 -3.67 4.27
C TYR A 187 16.59 -2.79 4.81
N GLN A 188 16.19 -1.84 5.66
CA GLN A 188 17.12 -1.04 6.43
C GLN A 188 17.41 -1.73 7.76
N VAL A 189 18.68 -1.79 8.14
CA VAL A 189 19.11 -2.26 9.47
C VAL A 189 18.86 -1.15 10.47
N ASN A 190 18.13 -1.47 11.54
CA ASN A 190 17.81 -0.54 12.63
C ASN A 190 18.73 -0.75 13.83
#